data_AF-D9XZ36-F1
#
_entry.id   AF-D9XZ36-F1
#
_cell.length_a   1.000
_cell.length_b   1.000
_cell.length_c   1.000
_cell.angle_alpha   90.00
_cell.angle_beta   90.00
_cell.angle_gamma   90.00
#
_symmetry.space_group_name_H-M   'P 1'
#
loop_
_entity.id
_entity.type
_entity.pdbx_description
1 polymer ?
#
loop_
_entity_poly.entity_id
_entity_poly.type
_entity_poly.pdbx_seq_one_letter_code
_entity_poly.pdbx_strand_id
1 'polypeptide(L)'
;MRKALTNGCLVVLMIPAVLLAYFWYSVWQAGHENDRRRQEAHDSLLRQARAAADRTVGALDESAAGGNGGADVLTGVIWEHTGTPVISYDEERRLFTAVGLRSAEYTEEMRLLGGGPDMVQRCFVSSYVRRSGSGWTSKVTERDIEACRGSRQIESSVRFVRTAMEGWEADGRFTRAGLQRVLDPVGRAGDESRFVVRSVVRRGESVVAVVLFRDTGLGGGPGSEGAVVEQCYRLQRVLGSGGGVVEPVTAVPVVVC
;
A
#
# COMPACT_ATOMS: atom_id res chain seq x y z
N MET A 1 20.12 42.10 -58.29
CA MET A 1 19.79 40.67 -58.09
C MET A 1 20.50 40.01 -56.90
N ARG A 2 21.81 40.20 -56.65
CA ARG A 2 22.51 39.58 -55.49
C ARG A 2 21.88 39.89 -54.12
N LYS A 3 21.48 41.13 -53.85
CA LYS A 3 20.86 41.54 -52.56
C LYS A 3 19.53 40.83 -52.25
N ALA A 4 18.74 40.45 -53.26
CA ALA A 4 17.47 39.75 -53.08
C ALA A 4 17.67 38.27 -52.72
N LEU A 5 18.68 37.62 -53.31
CA LEU A 5 19.08 36.24 -52.98
C LEU A 5 19.64 36.12 -51.56
N THR A 6 20.39 37.12 -51.09
CA THR A 6 20.93 37.16 -49.71
C THR A 6 19.79 37.31 -48.68
N ASN A 7 18.81 38.17 -48.94
CA ASN A 7 17.66 38.34 -48.06
C ASN A 7 16.76 37.09 -48.03
N GLY A 8 16.54 36.44 -49.18
CA GLY A 8 15.77 35.18 -49.24
C GLY A 8 16.43 34.04 -48.48
N CYS A 9 17.75 33.88 -48.59
CA CYS A 9 18.51 32.85 -47.87
C CYS A 9 18.49 33.09 -46.35
N LEU A 10 18.56 34.34 -45.91
CA LEU A 10 18.48 34.70 -44.50
C LEU A 10 17.10 34.34 -43.89
N VAL A 11 16.00 34.62 -44.61
CA VAL A 11 14.65 34.23 -44.15
C VAL A 11 14.51 32.71 -44.06
N VAL A 12 15.03 31.97 -45.04
CA VAL A 12 15.00 30.50 -45.04
C VAL A 12 15.80 29.89 -43.89
N LEU A 13 16.86 30.54 -43.40
CA LEU A 13 17.63 30.08 -42.23
C LEU A 13 17.03 30.53 -40.89
N MET A 14 16.37 31.69 -40.85
CA MET A 14 15.73 32.18 -39.63
C MET A 14 14.54 31.32 -39.21
N ILE A 15 13.75 30.82 -40.16
CA ILE A 15 12.59 29.96 -39.88
C ILE A 15 12.98 28.71 -39.08
N PRO A 16 13.91 27.84 -39.53
CA PRO A 16 14.29 26.65 -38.79
C PRO A 16 14.96 26.99 -37.45
N ALA A 17 15.72 28.08 -37.35
CA ALA A 17 16.29 28.52 -36.08
C ALA A 17 15.21 28.90 -35.06
N VAL A 18 14.19 29.65 -35.48
CA VAL A 18 13.05 30.01 -34.63
C VAL A 18 12.24 28.78 -34.24
N LEU A 19 12.01 27.85 -35.18
CA LEU A 19 11.31 26.60 -34.88
C LEU A 19 12.07 25.72 -33.89
N LEU A 20 13.40 25.61 -34.03
CA LEU A 20 14.25 24.88 -33.08
C LEU A 20 14.23 25.54 -31.70
N ALA A 21 14.33 26.88 -31.63
CA ALA A 21 14.26 27.61 -30.37
C ALA A 21 12.90 27.44 -29.69
N TYR A 22 11.80 27.55 -30.45
CA TYR A 22 10.44 27.35 -29.96
C TYR A 22 10.23 25.92 -29.47
N PHE A 23 10.68 24.91 -30.23
CA PHE A 23 10.57 23.51 -29.85
C PHE A 23 11.36 23.23 -28.57
N TRP A 24 12.60 23.70 -28.50
CA TRP A 24 13.45 23.57 -27.31
C TRP A 24 12.79 24.21 -26.09
N TYR A 25 12.30 25.44 -26.23
CA TYR A 25 11.62 26.15 -25.15
C TYR A 25 10.35 25.41 -24.69
N SER A 26 9.55 24.91 -25.63
CA SER A 26 8.31 24.17 -25.32
C SER A 26 8.61 22.86 -24.57
N VAL A 27 9.61 22.10 -25.02
CA VAL A 27 10.02 20.84 -24.36
C VAL A 27 10.60 21.11 -22.97
N TRP A 28 11.40 22.17 -22.84
CA TRP A 28 11.97 22.57 -21.56
C TRP A 28 10.89 23.03 -20.58
N GLN A 29 9.96 23.88 -21.02
CA GLN A 29 8.85 24.37 -20.19
C GLN A 29 7.96 23.21 -19.73
N ALA A 30 7.53 22.33 -20.64
CA ALA A 30 6.74 21.15 -20.30
C ALA A 30 7.47 20.24 -19.29
N GLY A 31 8.80 20.12 -19.41
CA GLY A 31 9.61 19.39 -18.42
C GLY A 31 9.56 20.02 -17.04
N HIS A 32 9.79 21.34 -16.96
CA HIS A 32 9.77 22.05 -15.70
C HIS A 32 8.38 22.00 -15.02
N GLU A 33 7.30 22.10 -15.81
CA GLU A 33 5.94 21.98 -15.30
C GLU A 33 5.62 20.58 -14.79
N ASN A 34 6.05 19.53 -15.50
CA ASN A 34 5.88 18.14 -15.06
C ASN A 34 6.67 17.85 -13.77
N ASP A 35 7.91 18.33 -13.67
CA ASP A 35 8.73 18.19 -12.46
C ASP A 35 8.07 18.89 -11.26
N ARG A 36 7.52 20.11 -11.48
CA ARG A 36 6.77 20.82 -10.45
C ARG A 36 5.54 20.05 -9.99
N ARG A 37 4.70 19.56 -10.92
CA ARG A 37 3.48 18.78 -10.58
C ARG A 37 3.83 17.49 -9.84
N ARG A 38 4.91 16.83 -10.26
CA ARG A 38 5.43 15.64 -9.59
C ARG A 38 5.89 15.96 -8.16
N GLN A 39 6.57 17.09 -7.95
CA GLN A 39 6.98 17.54 -6.62
C GLN A 39 5.78 17.90 -5.75
N GLU A 40 4.79 18.60 -6.29
CA GLU A 40 3.55 18.93 -5.57
C GLU A 40 2.78 17.67 -5.15
N ALA A 41 2.71 16.65 -6.02
CA ALA A 41 2.13 15.36 -5.71
C ALA A 41 2.92 14.63 -4.61
N HIS A 42 4.25 14.67 -4.65
CA HIS A 42 5.12 14.13 -3.60
C HIS A 42 4.91 14.82 -2.24
N ASP A 43 4.92 16.15 -2.21
CA ASP A 43 4.70 16.93 -0.99
C ASP A 43 3.28 16.73 -0.44
N SER A 44 2.29 16.52 -1.31
CA SER A 44 0.94 16.14 -0.93
C SER A 44 0.93 14.78 -0.22
N LEU A 45 1.61 13.76 -0.75
CA LEU A 45 1.71 12.45 -0.13
C LEU A 45 2.37 12.50 1.25
N LEU A 46 3.46 13.23 1.40
CA LEU A 46 4.15 13.36 2.68
C LEU A 46 3.27 14.05 3.73
N ARG A 47 2.54 15.11 3.34
CA ARG A 47 1.57 15.78 4.22
C ARG A 47 0.44 14.86 4.62
N GLN A 48 -0.12 14.10 3.68
CA GLN A 48 -1.17 13.12 3.97
C GLN A 48 -0.69 12.02 4.91
N ALA A 49 0.53 11.50 4.71
CA ALA A 49 1.12 10.49 5.58
C ALA A 49 1.31 11.00 7.02
N ARG A 50 1.81 12.23 7.19
CA ARG A 50 1.94 12.89 8.51
C ARG A 50 0.58 13.11 9.16
N ALA A 51 -0.37 13.70 8.44
CA ALA A 51 -1.71 13.94 8.96
C ALA A 51 -2.44 12.64 9.37
N ALA A 52 -2.28 11.56 8.59
CA ALA A 52 -2.81 10.25 8.96
C ALA A 52 -2.14 9.72 10.24
N ALA A 53 -0.82 9.85 10.37
CA ALA A 53 -0.10 9.44 11.56
C ALA A 53 -0.51 10.23 12.81
N ASP A 54 -0.71 11.53 12.69
CA ASP A 54 -1.16 12.40 13.81
C ASP A 54 -2.59 12.05 14.24
N ARG A 55 -3.51 11.81 13.28
CA ARG A 55 -4.85 11.30 13.61
C ARG A 55 -4.80 9.94 14.30
N THR A 56 -3.90 9.06 13.86
CA THR A 56 -3.72 7.74 14.48
C THR A 56 -3.25 7.89 15.93
N VAL A 57 -2.37 8.84 16.23
CA VAL A 57 -1.92 9.12 17.62
C VAL A 57 -3.10 9.49 18.51
N GLY A 58 -3.97 10.39 18.07
CA GLY A 58 -5.19 10.76 18.82
C GLY A 58 -6.07 9.55 19.11
N ALA A 59 -6.35 8.72 18.10
CA ALA A 59 -7.16 7.51 18.27
C ALA A 59 -6.49 6.45 19.18
N LEU A 60 -5.17 6.34 19.16
CA LEU A 60 -4.40 5.47 20.06
C LEU A 60 -4.45 5.96 21.51
N ASP A 61 -4.40 7.28 21.74
CA ASP A 61 -4.56 7.88 23.07
C ASP A 61 -5.96 7.61 23.63
N GLU A 62 -7.00 7.82 22.83
CA GLU A 62 -8.40 7.53 23.20
C GLU A 62 -8.61 6.05 23.54
N SER A 63 -8.09 5.15 22.69
CA SER A 63 -8.19 3.70 22.88
C SER A 63 -7.45 3.23 24.14
N ALA A 64 -6.29 3.83 24.42
CA ALA A 64 -5.51 3.52 25.61
C ALA A 64 -6.15 4.05 26.90
N ALA A 65 -6.82 5.21 26.85
CA ALA A 65 -7.54 5.78 28.00
C ALA A 65 -8.77 4.95 28.38
N GLY A 66 -9.47 4.36 27.40
CA GLY A 66 -10.64 3.51 27.61
C GLY A 66 -10.34 2.09 28.14
N GLY A 67 -9.09 1.76 28.49
CA GLY A 67 -8.70 0.44 28.99
C GLY A 67 -8.56 -0.66 27.94
N ASN A 68 -8.87 -0.38 26.67
CA ASN A 68 -8.74 -1.30 25.54
C ASN A 68 -7.37 -1.18 24.84
N GLY A 69 -6.28 -1.32 25.61
CA GLY A 69 -4.90 -1.13 25.15
C GLY A 69 -4.18 -2.37 24.64
N GLY A 70 -4.89 -3.45 24.30
CA GLY A 70 -4.28 -4.68 23.79
C GLY A 70 -3.61 -4.46 22.42
N ALA A 71 -2.50 -5.14 22.15
CA ALA A 71 -1.71 -4.90 20.94
C ALA A 71 -2.49 -5.13 19.63
N ASP A 72 -3.40 -6.11 19.60
CA ASP A 72 -4.29 -6.36 18.46
C ASP A 72 -5.30 -5.22 18.23
N VAL A 73 -5.83 -4.63 19.31
CA VAL A 73 -6.76 -3.49 19.22
C VAL A 73 -6.03 -2.28 18.65
N LEU A 74 -4.85 -1.98 19.19
CA LEU A 74 -4.03 -0.87 18.71
C LEU A 74 -3.55 -1.08 17.26
N THR A 75 -3.24 -2.32 16.88
CA THR A 75 -2.94 -2.69 15.48
C THR A 75 -4.13 -2.41 14.57
N GLY A 76 -5.35 -2.74 15.01
CA GLY A 76 -6.58 -2.42 14.30
C GLY A 76 -6.79 -0.91 14.12
N VAL A 77 -6.56 -0.11 15.17
CA VAL A 77 -6.65 1.35 15.12
C VAL A 77 -5.63 1.94 14.13
N ILE A 78 -4.37 1.46 14.17
CA ILE A 78 -3.34 1.89 13.22
C ILE A 78 -3.77 1.54 11.79
N TRP A 79 -4.25 0.32 11.57
CA TRP A 79 -4.72 -0.12 10.27
C TRP A 79 -5.90 0.71 9.75
N GLU A 80 -6.87 1.05 10.59
CA GLU A 80 -8.04 1.84 10.20
C GLU A 80 -7.65 3.24 9.70
N HIS A 81 -6.70 3.90 10.37
CA HIS A 81 -6.30 5.27 10.01
C HIS A 81 -5.24 5.34 8.92
N THR A 82 -4.44 4.27 8.75
CA THR A 82 -3.34 4.26 7.77
C THR A 82 -3.62 3.39 6.56
N GLY A 83 -4.46 2.37 6.67
CA GLY A 83 -4.63 1.34 5.64
C GLY A 83 -3.36 0.54 5.36
N THR A 84 -2.36 0.57 6.24
CA THR A 84 -1.08 -0.11 5.99
C THR A 84 -1.24 -1.62 6.13
N PRO A 85 -0.88 -2.42 5.10
CA PRO A 85 -1.03 -3.87 5.14
C PRO A 85 -0.14 -4.59 6.15
N VAL A 86 0.99 -4.00 6.53
CA VAL A 86 1.96 -4.62 7.44
C VAL A 86 2.17 -3.69 8.63
N ILE A 87 1.89 -4.22 9.81
CA ILE A 87 2.03 -3.53 11.09
C ILE A 87 2.73 -4.51 12.04
N SER A 88 3.98 -4.23 12.36
CA SER A 88 4.73 -4.97 13.37
C SER A 88 4.63 -4.31 14.74
N TYR A 89 4.67 -5.13 15.78
CA TYR A 89 4.72 -4.70 17.17
C TYR A 89 5.99 -5.24 17.83
N ASP A 90 6.82 -4.35 18.34
CA ASP A 90 7.97 -4.66 19.18
C ASP A 90 7.55 -4.49 20.64
N GLU A 91 7.39 -5.60 21.35
CA GLU A 91 6.91 -5.62 22.73
C GLU A 91 7.91 -4.99 23.71
N GLU A 92 9.21 -5.22 23.50
CA GLU A 92 10.28 -4.68 24.35
C GLU A 92 10.30 -3.16 24.30
N ARG A 93 10.12 -2.59 23.10
CA ARG A 93 10.12 -1.14 22.88
C ARG A 93 8.74 -0.51 22.92
N ARG A 94 7.68 -1.32 23.03
CA ARG A 94 6.27 -0.91 22.90
C ARG A 94 6.05 -0.01 21.68
N LEU A 95 6.60 -0.45 20.57
CA LEU A 95 6.69 0.29 19.31
C LEU A 95 5.88 -0.43 18.24
N PHE A 96 4.95 0.27 17.62
CA PHE A 96 4.33 -0.19 16.39
C PHE A 96 5.03 0.41 15.18
N THR A 97 5.29 -0.40 14.16
CA THR A 97 5.80 0.06 12.87
C THR A 97 4.86 -0.36 11.76
N ALA A 98 4.27 0.64 11.10
CA ALA A 98 3.34 0.49 10.00
C ALA A 98 4.02 0.85 8.68
N VAL A 99 4.00 -0.06 7.72
CA VAL A 99 4.67 0.11 6.41
C VAL A 99 3.64 0.03 5.30
N GLY A 100 3.58 1.08 4.46
CA GLY A 100 2.62 1.14 3.37
C GLY A 100 3.06 2.01 2.20
N LEU A 101 2.69 1.58 1.00
CA LEU A 101 2.83 2.37 -0.21
C LEU A 101 1.71 3.41 -0.27
N ARG A 102 2.05 4.64 -0.67
CA ARG A 102 1.09 5.68 -1.03
C ARG A 102 1.31 6.11 -2.47
N SER A 103 0.22 6.45 -3.15
CA SER A 103 0.24 6.94 -4.52
C SER A 103 -0.60 8.19 -4.66
N ALA A 104 -0.14 9.14 -5.47
CA ALA A 104 -0.91 10.30 -5.89
C ALA A 104 -0.81 10.42 -7.41
N GLU A 105 -1.96 10.54 -8.06
CA GLU A 105 -2.05 10.78 -9.50
C GLU A 105 -1.75 12.25 -9.79
N TYR A 106 -1.08 12.51 -10.90
CA TYR A 106 -0.89 13.84 -11.45
C TYR A 106 -0.96 13.77 -12.98
N THR A 107 -1.43 14.84 -13.61
CA THR A 107 -1.52 14.90 -15.07
C THR A 107 -0.27 15.54 -15.63
N GLU A 108 0.49 14.78 -16.41
CA GLU A 108 1.61 15.32 -17.17
C GLU A 108 1.11 16.19 -18.32
N GLU A 109 1.75 17.34 -18.53
CA GLU A 109 1.56 18.09 -19.76
C GLU A 109 2.06 17.29 -20.96
N MET A 110 1.28 17.33 -22.05
CA MET A 110 1.65 16.68 -23.30
C MET A 110 2.98 17.23 -23.81
N ARG A 111 3.96 16.34 -23.93
CA ARG A 111 5.08 16.53 -24.86
C ARG A 111 4.62 16.07 -26.24
N LEU A 112 5.30 16.55 -27.29
CA LEU A 112 4.96 16.31 -28.72
C LEU A 112 4.74 14.82 -29.12
N LEU A 113 5.05 13.85 -28.25
CA LEU A 113 4.90 12.40 -28.48
C LEU A 113 4.16 11.66 -27.35
N GLY A 114 3.45 12.35 -26.46
CA GLY A 114 2.65 11.72 -25.40
C GLY A 114 2.58 12.56 -24.12
N GLY A 115 1.43 12.45 -23.44
CA GLY A 115 1.15 12.95 -22.10
C GLY A 115 -0.11 12.26 -21.57
N GLY A 116 -0.28 12.19 -20.26
CA GLY A 116 -1.38 11.45 -19.66
C GLY A 116 -1.34 11.46 -18.13
N PRO A 117 -2.28 10.74 -17.49
CA PRO A 117 -2.22 10.52 -16.05
C PRO A 117 -0.96 9.70 -15.74
N ASP A 118 -0.12 10.24 -14.86
CA ASP A 118 0.99 9.52 -14.22
C ASP A 118 0.77 9.49 -12.70
N MET A 119 1.60 8.73 -11.99
CA MET A 119 1.49 8.57 -10.54
C MET A 119 2.84 8.66 -9.85
N VAL A 120 2.87 9.43 -8.76
CA VAL A 120 3.97 9.40 -7.81
C VAL A 120 3.66 8.33 -6.77
N GLN A 121 4.52 7.33 -6.66
CA GLN A 121 4.45 6.33 -5.60
C GLN A 121 5.59 6.52 -4.60
N ARG A 122 5.30 6.40 -3.31
CA ARG A 122 6.28 6.47 -2.22
C ARG A 122 5.99 5.47 -1.11
N CYS A 123 7.05 4.93 -0.53
CA CYS A 123 6.96 4.08 0.64
C CYS A 123 7.11 4.92 1.91
N PHE A 124 6.13 4.82 2.81
CA PHE A 124 6.20 5.46 4.12
C PHE A 124 6.21 4.43 5.23
N VAL A 125 7.09 4.66 6.19
CA VAL A 125 7.18 3.92 7.44
C VAL A 125 6.76 4.85 8.56
N SER A 126 5.63 4.53 9.18
CA SER A 126 5.10 5.23 10.36
C SER A 126 5.41 4.41 11.60
N SER A 127 6.06 5.05 12.57
CA SER A 127 6.36 4.44 13.87
C SER A 127 5.53 5.11 14.96
N TYR A 128 4.97 4.32 15.87
CA TYR A 128 4.14 4.78 16.98
C TYR A 128 4.69 4.24 18.29
N VAL A 129 5.14 5.14 19.17
CA VAL A 129 5.72 4.78 20.47
C VAL A 129 4.92 5.43 21.58
N ARG A 130 4.60 4.64 22.60
CA ARG A 130 4.06 5.15 23.87
C ARG A 130 5.19 5.33 24.86
N ARG A 131 5.47 6.58 25.28
CA ARG A 131 6.43 6.82 26.38
C ARG A 131 5.69 6.83 27.71
N SER A 132 6.37 6.40 28.77
CA SER A 132 5.81 6.44 30.13
C SER A 132 5.46 7.87 30.52
N GLY A 133 4.20 8.12 30.88
CA GLY A 133 3.74 9.44 31.33
C GLY A 133 3.45 10.45 30.21
N SER A 134 3.63 10.09 28.94
CA SER A 134 3.14 10.88 27.80
C SER A 134 2.11 10.08 27.00
N GLY A 135 1.35 10.77 26.16
CA GLY A 135 0.54 10.14 25.12
C GLY A 135 1.41 9.42 24.08
N TRP A 136 0.74 8.85 23.09
CA TRP A 136 1.39 8.26 21.92
C TRP A 136 2.13 9.32 21.10
N THR A 137 3.20 8.91 20.43
CA THR A 137 3.94 9.77 19.51
C THR A 137 4.17 9.05 18.20
N SER A 138 4.08 9.79 17.09
CA SER A 138 4.32 9.27 15.74
C SER A 138 5.63 9.79 15.17
N LYS A 139 6.24 9.01 14.27
CA LYS A 139 7.29 9.48 13.36
C LYS A 139 7.08 8.83 12.00
N VAL A 140 7.00 9.65 10.97
CA VAL A 140 6.88 9.23 9.57
C VAL A 140 8.23 9.40 8.88
N THR A 141 8.71 8.34 8.24
CA THR A 141 9.92 8.36 7.40
C THR A 141 9.60 7.84 6.01
N GLU A 142 10.09 8.54 4.98
CA GLU A 142 10.05 8.05 3.60
C GLU A 142 11.18 7.04 3.40
N ARG A 143 10.89 5.98 2.64
CA ARG A 143 11.84 4.94 2.23
C ARG A 143 11.75 4.71 0.73
N ASP A 144 12.74 4.01 0.21
CA ASP A 144 12.70 3.50 -1.16
C ASP A 144 11.44 2.64 -1.37
N ILE A 145 10.88 2.69 -2.58
CA ILE A 145 9.66 1.96 -2.93
C ILE A 145 9.78 0.45 -2.67
N GLU A 146 10.99 -0.10 -2.78
CA GLU A 146 11.24 -1.52 -2.55
C GLU A 146 11.10 -1.93 -1.09
N ALA A 147 11.26 -0.99 -0.14
CA ALA A 147 10.98 -1.25 1.27
C ALA A 147 9.48 -1.58 1.52
N CYS A 148 8.59 -1.17 0.62
CA CYS A 148 7.16 -1.48 0.68
C CYS A 148 6.76 -2.70 -0.18
N ARG A 149 7.71 -3.40 -0.82
CA ARG A 149 7.42 -4.58 -1.66
C ARG A 149 6.63 -5.64 -0.89
N GLY A 150 7.12 -6.03 0.30
CA GLY A 150 6.44 -7.02 1.14
C GLY A 150 5.04 -6.58 1.54
N SER A 151 4.87 -5.31 1.93
CA SER A 151 3.56 -4.74 2.27
C SER A 151 2.56 -4.83 1.09
N ARG A 152 2.97 -4.49 -0.14
CA ARG A 152 2.13 -4.64 -1.33
C ARG A 152 1.79 -6.10 -1.64
N GLN A 153 2.76 -7.00 -1.48
CA GLN A 153 2.54 -8.42 -1.72
C GLN A 153 1.56 -9.01 -0.71
N ILE A 154 1.68 -8.65 0.57
CA ILE A 154 0.73 -9.01 1.62
C ILE A 154 -0.67 -8.45 1.31
N GLU A 155 -0.80 -7.18 0.91
CA GLU A 155 -2.10 -6.59 0.54
C GLU A 155 -2.79 -7.34 -0.60
N SER A 156 -2.04 -7.63 -1.67
CA SER A 156 -2.52 -8.42 -2.81
C SER A 156 -2.98 -9.82 -2.37
N SER A 157 -2.17 -10.48 -1.54
CA SER A 157 -2.49 -11.78 -0.96
C SER A 157 -3.75 -11.73 -0.08
N VAL A 158 -3.91 -10.70 0.76
CA VAL A 158 -5.12 -10.51 1.59
C VAL A 158 -6.34 -10.31 0.72
N ARG A 159 -6.25 -9.51 -0.35
CA ARG A 159 -7.35 -9.32 -1.31
C ARG A 159 -7.74 -10.65 -1.96
N PHE A 160 -6.77 -11.45 -2.38
CA PHE A 160 -7.01 -12.80 -2.90
C PHE A 160 -7.74 -13.69 -1.90
N VAL A 161 -7.29 -13.74 -0.63
CA VAL A 161 -7.94 -14.56 0.40
C VAL A 161 -9.36 -14.07 0.70
N ARG A 162 -9.60 -12.75 0.71
CA ARG A 162 -10.95 -12.18 0.85
C ARG A 162 -11.87 -12.68 -0.27
N THR A 163 -11.47 -12.54 -1.52
CA THR A 163 -12.24 -13.03 -2.68
C THR A 163 -12.46 -14.55 -2.62
N ALA A 164 -11.44 -15.32 -2.23
CA ALA A 164 -11.57 -16.76 -2.05
C ALA A 164 -12.57 -17.11 -0.94
N MET A 165 -12.53 -16.39 0.19
CA MET A 165 -13.49 -16.57 1.27
C MET A 165 -14.90 -16.12 0.89
N GLU A 166 -15.07 -15.09 0.06
CA GLU A 166 -16.38 -14.62 -0.45
C GLU A 166 -17.02 -15.67 -1.38
N GLY A 167 -16.24 -16.24 -2.29
CA GLY A 167 -16.69 -17.26 -3.24
C GLY A 167 -16.87 -18.66 -2.66
N TRP A 168 -16.44 -18.89 -1.41
CA TRP A 168 -16.53 -20.22 -0.80
C TRP A 168 -17.98 -20.58 -0.46
N GLU A 169 -18.53 -21.63 -1.05
CA GLU A 169 -19.91 -22.07 -0.77
C GLU A 169 -20.12 -22.41 0.71
N ALA A 170 -21.24 -21.95 1.28
CA ALA A 170 -21.57 -22.12 2.70
C ALA A 170 -21.79 -23.59 3.12
N ASP A 171 -22.06 -24.46 2.14
CA ASP A 171 -22.27 -25.90 2.30
C ASP A 171 -20.93 -26.66 2.37
N GLY A 172 -19.87 -26.06 1.84
CA GLY A 172 -18.49 -26.48 2.09
C GLY A 172 -18.16 -26.20 3.55
N ARG A 173 -17.86 -27.24 4.33
CA ARG A 173 -17.47 -27.08 5.74
C ARG A 173 -16.30 -26.09 5.84
N PHE A 174 -16.57 -24.85 6.27
CA PHE A 174 -15.58 -23.83 6.62
C PHE A 174 -14.67 -24.37 7.71
N THR A 175 -13.60 -25.00 7.27
CA THR A 175 -12.65 -25.73 8.10
C THR A 175 -11.27 -25.22 7.76
N ARG A 176 -10.36 -25.30 8.74
CA ARG A 176 -8.95 -24.95 8.54
C ARG A 176 -8.35 -25.64 7.32
N ALA A 177 -8.55 -26.96 7.20
CA ALA A 177 -8.04 -27.75 6.09
C ALA A 177 -8.69 -27.39 4.75
N GLY A 178 -9.99 -27.09 4.75
CA GLY A 178 -10.69 -26.60 3.56
C GLY A 178 -10.10 -25.29 3.06
N LEU A 179 -9.90 -24.32 3.96
CA LEU A 179 -9.39 -23.00 3.59
C LEU A 179 -7.95 -23.12 3.10
N GLN A 180 -7.12 -23.89 3.82
CA GLN A 180 -5.74 -24.12 3.42
C GLN A 180 -5.65 -24.73 2.02
N ARG A 181 -6.52 -25.67 1.66
CA ARG A 181 -6.55 -26.29 0.33
C ARG A 181 -6.97 -25.31 -0.77
N VAL A 182 -7.89 -24.39 -0.47
CA VAL A 182 -8.29 -23.33 -1.42
C VAL A 182 -7.15 -22.34 -1.64
N LEU A 183 -6.46 -21.94 -0.58
CA LEU A 183 -5.38 -20.95 -0.65
C LEU A 183 -4.06 -21.53 -1.18
N ASP A 184 -3.81 -22.82 -0.96
CA ASP A 184 -2.61 -23.51 -1.40
C ASP A 184 -2.96 -24.91 -1.96
N PRO A 185 -3.52 -24.98 -3.18
CA PRO A 185 -3.99 -26.23 -3.77
C PRO A 185 -2.85 -27.21 -4.08
N VAL A 186 -1.62 -26.70 -4.25
CA VAL A 186 -0.42 -27.50 -4.51
C VAL A 186 0.15 -28.10 -3.21
N GLY A 187 -0.32 -27.63 -2.05
CA GLY A 187 0.10 -28.14 -0.75
C GLY A 187 1.59 -27.90 -0.49
N ARG A 188 2.08 -26.68 -0.73
CA ARG A 188 3.49 -26.34 -0.45
C ARG A 188 3.78 -26.59 1.02
N ALA A 189 4.95 -27.14 1.31
CA ALA A 189 5.33 -27.47 2.67
C ALA A 189 5.64 -26.19 3.47
N GLY A 190 5.04 -26.07 4.66
CA GLY A 190 5.39 -25.12 5.73
C GLY A 190 5.91 -23.76 5.26
N ASP A 191 7.24 -23.63 5.20
CA ASP A 191 7.95 -22.37 4.98
C ASP A 191 7.93 -21.87 3.53
N GLU A 192 7.54 -22.72 2.58
CA GLU A 192 7.30 -22.32 1.19
C GLU A 192 5.87 -21.82 0.96
N SER A 193 4.96 -22.07 1.90
CA SER A 193 3.57 -21.64 1.76
C SER A 193 3.43 -20.15 2.06
N ARG A 194 2.85 -19.41 1.10
CA ARG A 194 2.53 -17.98 1.27
C ARG A 194 1.41 -17.73 2.26
N PHE A 195 0.63 -18.77 2.57
CA PHE A 195 -0.55 -18.70 3.42
C PHE A 195 -0.53 -19.85 4.42
N VAL A 196 -0.60 -19.54 5.71
CA VAL A 196 -0.80 -20.56 6.74
C VAL A 196 -2.08 -20.25 7.49
N VAL A 197 -3.12 -21.05 7.26
CA VAL A 197 -4.39 -20.94 7.99
C VAL A 197 -4.16 -21.51 9.39
N ARG A 198 -4.31 -20.64 10.40
CA ARG A 198 -4.06 -20.97 11.81
C ARG A 198 -5.33 -21.50 12.47
N SER A 199 -6.43 -20.79 12.25
CA SER A 199 -7.73 -21.17 12.79
C SER A 199 -8.85 -20.78 11.84
N VAL A 200 -9.95 -21.53 11.89
CA VAL A 200 -11.23 -21.18 11.26
C VAL A 200 -12.31 -21.56 12.27
N VAL A 201 -13.09 -20.59 12.71
CA VAL A 201 -14.14 -20.77 13.71
C VAL A 201 -15.45 -20.25 13.14
N ARG A 202 -16.48 -21.08 13.16
CA ARG A 202 -17.84 -20.66 12.86
C ARG A 202 -18.55 -20.27 14.15
N ARG A 203 -19.13 -19.07 14.19
CA ARG A 203 -19.95 -18.56 15.29
C ARG A 203 -21.29 -18.11 14.73
N GLY A 204 -22.29 -18.99 14.84
CA GLY A 204 -23.61 -18.78 14.24
C GLY A 204 -23.51 -18.55 12.73
N GLU A 205 -23.90 -17.36 12.31
CA GLU A 205 -23.86 -16.89 10.92
C GLU A 205 -22.53 -16.21 10.54
N SER A 206 -21.50 -16.26 11.39
CA SER A 206 -20.19 -15.70 11.05
C SER A 206 -19.12 -16.79 10.98
N VAL A 207 -18.17 -16.62 10.07
CA VAL A 207 -16.94 -17.42 9.99
C VAL A 207 -15.77 -16.48 10.18
N VAL A 208 -14.93 -16.78 11.15
CA VAL A 208 -13.71 -16.04 11.43
C VAL A 208 -12.52 -16.95 11.14
N ALA A 209 -11.63 -16.52 10.26
CA ALA A 209 -10.38 -17.20 9.95
C ALA A 209 -9.20 -16.34 10.39
N VAL A 210 -8.18 -16.97 10.97
CA VAL A 210 -6.88 -16.32 11.20
C VAL A 210 -5.87 -16.95 10.26
N VAL A 211 -5.25 -16.12 9.42
CA VAL A 211 -4.33 -16.54 8.37
C VAL A 211 -3.03 -15.74 8.49
N LEU A 212 -1.91 -16.45 8.51
CA LEU A 212 -0.58 -15.88 8.38
C LEU A 212 -0.26 -15.71 6.89
N PHE A 213 0.08 -14.48 6.51
CA PHE A 213 0.53 -14.14 5.18
C PHE A 213 2.04 -13.98 5.19
N ARG A 214 2.72 -14.57 4.21
CA ARG A 214 4.18 -14.55 4.08
C ARG A 214 4.58 -14.04 2.72
N ASP A 215 5.48 -13.07 2.68
CA ASP A 215 6.28 -12.73 1.51
C ASP A 215 7.73 -13.13 1.76
N THR A 216 8.19 -14.13 1.00
CA THR A 216 9.53 -14.72 1.16
C THR A 216 10.59 -14.02 0.30
N GLY A 217 10.25 -12.94 -0.40
CA GLY A 217 11.22 -12.16 -1.18
C GLY A 217 11.79 -12.87 -2.41
N LEU A 218 11.34 -14.10 -2.71
CA LEU A 218 11.80 -14.96 -3.81
C LEU A 218 11.55 -14.40 -5.23
N GLY A 219 10.99 -13.19 -5.35
CA GLY A 219 10.85 -12.45 -6.61
C GLY A 219 12.02 -11.52 -6.93
N GLY A 220 13.03 -11.42 -6.08
CA GLY A 220 14.22 -10.62 -6.34
C GLY A 220 15.28 -11.40 -7.13
N GLY A 221 15.98 -10.71 -8.04
CA GLY A 221 17.08 -11.31 -8.82
C GLY A 221 18.19 -11.88 -7.93
N PRO A 222 19.13 -12.66 -8.52
CA PRO A 222 20.21 -13.28 -7.77
C PRO A 222 20.99 -12.22 -6.97
N GLY A 223 21.00 -12.37 -5.64
CA GLY A 223 21.70 -11.48 -4.71
C GLY A 223 20.83 -10.62 -3.78
N SER A 224 19.49 -10.63 -3.92
CA SER A 224 18.62 -10.03 -2.90
C SER A 224 18.07 -11.09 -1.95
N GLU A 225 18.74 -11.30 -0.82
CA GLU A 225 18.08 -11.92 0.34
C GLU A 225 17.08 -10.90 0.90
N GLY A 226 15.86 -10.92 0.37
CA GLY A 226 14.77 -10.14 0.92
C GLY A 226 14.44 -10.67 2.32
N ALA A 227 14.33 -9.77 3.30
CA ALA A 227 13.81 -10.14 4.61
C ALA A 227 12.38 -10.69 4.45
N VAL A 228 12.09 -11.82 5.09
CA VAL A 228 10.75 -12.40 5.11
C VAL A 228 9.81 -11.43 5.82
N VAL A 229 8.72 -11.05 5.14
CA VAL A 229 7.67 -10.22 5.74
C VAL A 229 6.48 -11.10 6.07
N GLU A 230 6.09 -11.10 7.33
CA GLU A 230 4.95 -11.87 7.84
C GLU A 230 3.90 -10.94 8.44
N GLN A 231 2.63 -11.25 8.22
CA GLN A 231 1.52 -10.55 8.86
C GLN A 231 0.35 -11.51 9.11
N CYS A 232 -0.15 -11.54 10.34
CA CYS A 232 -1.38 -12.22 10.68
C CYS A 232 -2.58 -11.33 10.36
N TYR A 233 -3.61 -11.91 9.78
CA TYR A 233 -4.91 -11.26 9.58
C TYR A 233 -6.03 -12.10 10.14
N ARG A 234 -6.97 -11.41 10.78
CA ARG A 234 -8.29 -11.92 11.12
C ARG A 234 -9.25 -11.54 10.01
N LEU A 235 -9.73 -12.55 9.28
CA LEU A 235 -10.74 -12.41 8.24
C LEU A 235 -12.10 -12.84 8.80
N GLN A 236 -13.14 -12.06 8.55
CA GLN A 236 -14.49 -12.37 8.99
C GLN A 236 -15.47 -12.28 7.82
N ARG A 237 -16.24 -13.35 7.64
CA ARG A 237 -17.35 -13.43 6.70
C ARG A 237 -18.66 -13.59 7.46
N VAL A 238 -19.68 -12.84 7.07
CA VAL A 238 -21.06 -13.08 7.47
C VAL A 238 -21.73 -13.97 6.40
N LEU A 239 -22.29 -15.09 6.84
CA LEU A 239 -23.04 -16.05 6.05
C LEU A 239 -24.49 -15.57 6.03
N GLY A 240 -24.89 -14.87 4.96
CA GLY A 240 -26.27 -14.38 4.83
C GLY A 240 -27.28 -15.52 4.87
N SER A 241 -28.33 -15.36 5.68
CA SER A 241 -29.40 -16.35 5.88
C SER A 241 -30.60 -16.19 4.93
N GLY A 242 -30.50 -15.41 3.87
CA GLY A 242 -31.50 -15.40 2.80
C GLY A 242 -31.41 -14.20 1.86
N GLY A 243 -31.20 -14.48 0.57
CA GLY A 243 -31.52 -13.61 -0.60
C GLY A 243 -30.95 -12.18 -0.67
N GLY A 244 -30.30 -11.68 0.39
CA GLY A 244 -29.79 -10.32 0.50
C GLY A 244 -28.37 -10.15 -0.02
N VAL A 245 -27.96 -8.88 -0.14
CA VAL A 245 -26.60 -8.49 -0.53
C VAL A 245 -25.58 -9.14 0.41
N VAL A 246 -24.67 -9.94 -0.14
CA VAL A 246 -23.60 -10.59 0.63
C VAL A 246 -22.65 -9.52 1.14
N GLU A 247 -22.49 -9.44 2.46
CA GLU A 247 -21.51 -8.53 3.06
C GLU A 247 -20.08 -8.93 2.66
N PRO A 248 -19.22 -7.95 2.31
CA PRO A 248 -17.84 -8.24 1.94
C PRO A 248 -17.08 -8.81 3.13
N VAL A 249 -16.11 -9.69 2.86
CA VAL A 249 -15.26 -10.22 3.92
C VAL A 249 -14.42 -9.09 4.49
N THR A 250 -14.46 -8.89 5.81
CA THR A 250 -13.57 -7.96 6.49
C THR A 250 -12.23 -8.63 6.76
N ALA A 251 -11.14 -7.88 6.71
CA ALA A 251 -9.80 -8.38 6.99
C ALA A 251 -9.03 -7.33 7.79
N VAL A 252 -8.67 -7.67 9.02
CA VAL A 252 -7.98 -6.76 9.95
C VAL A 252 -6.65 -7.39 10.36
N PRO A 253 -5.52 -6.68 10.27
CA PRO A 253 -4.25 -7.20 10.76
C PRO A 253 -4.30 -7.38 12.28
N VAL A 254 -3.65 -8.44 12.76
CA VAL A 254 -3.49 -8.75 14.18
C VAL A 254 -2.02 -9.07 14.45
N VAL A 255 -1.57 -8.88 15.69
CA VAL A 255 -0.20 -9.17 16.10
C VAL A 255 0.01 -10.68 16.23
N VAL A 256 -1.01 -11.39 16.72
CA VAL A 256 -0.90 -12.81 17.02
C VAL A 256 -1.75 -13.66 16.06
N CYS A 257 -1.10 -14.71 15.56
CA CYS A 257 -1.68 -15.89 14.94
C CYS A 257 -1.84 -17.01 15.98
#